data_AF-A0A7V9GDV5-F1
#
_entry.id   AF-A0A7V9GDV5-F1
#
_cell.length_a   1.000
_cell.length_b   1.000
_cell.length_c   1.000
_cell.angle_alpha   90.00
_cell.angle_beta   90.00
_cell.angle_gamma   90.00
#
_symmetry.space_group_name_H-M   'P 1'
#
loop_
_entity.id
_entity.type
_entity.pdbx_description
1 polymer ?
#
loop_
_entity_poly.entity_id
_entity_poly.type
_entity_poly.pdbx_seq_one_letter_code
_entity_poly.pdbx_strand_id
1 'polypeptide(L)'
;MNIFDIFRKKKTISSESQRCEYLLAHGRISDGIIIDSEASETGDEIVFYTYNIQGVDFESSEILTKEKLENPLQYAPGAKVGIRFDPKNHGNSMLV
;
A
#
# COMPACT_ATOMS: atom_id res chain seq x y z
N MET A 1 15.03 -21.31 -35.46
CA MET A 1 14.20 -20.56 -34.48
C MET A 1 14.94 -20.59 -33.16
N ASN A 2 15.28 -19.43 -32.63
CA ASN A 2 16.31 -19.27 -31.60
C ASN A 2 15.74 -19.48 -30.19
N ILE A 3 16.47 -20.21 -29.34
CA ILE A 3 16.04 -20.76 -28.04
C ILE A 3 16.23 -19.73 -26.89
N PHE A 4 16.69 -18.52 -27.21
CA PHE A 4 17.13 -17.51 -26.24
C PHE A 4 16.05 -16.49 -25.84
N ASP A 5 14.83 -16.56 -26.38
CA ASP A 5 13.75 -15.60 -26.08
C ASP A 5 12.93 -15.92 -24.81
N ILE A 6 13.28 -16.98 -24.08
CA ILE A 6 12.56 -17.39 -22.84
C ILE A 6 12.97 -16.52 -21.63
N PHE A 7 14.07 -15.75 -21.73
CA PHE A 7 14.54 -14.84 -20.68
C PHE A 7 14.03 -13.40 -20.85
N ARG A 8 12.76 -13.23 -21.28
CA ARG A 8 12.11 -11.93 -21.23
C ARG A 8 11.74 -11.61 -19.77
N LYS A 9 12.71 -11.06 -19.04
CA LYS A 9 12.55 -10.47 -17.70
C LYS A 9 11.32 -9.57 -17.72
N LYS A 10 10.21 -10.00 -17.08
CA LYS A 10 9.01 -9.17 -16.92
C LYS A 10 9.46 -7.85 -16.29
N LYS A 11 9.17 -6.73 -16.97
CA LYS A 11 9.38 -5.38 -16.47
C LYS A 11 8.79 -5.29 -15.05
N THR A 12 9.64 -5.13 -14.04
CA THR A 12 9.27 -4.99 -12.61
C THR A 12 8.33 -3.81 -12.34
N ILE A 13 8.16 -2.90 -13.30
CA ILE A 13 7.33 -1.70 -13.21
C ILE A 13 5.82 -2.01 -13.31
N SER A 14 5.42 -3.24 -13.67
CA SER A 14 4.00 -3.56 -13.92
C SER A 14 3.21 -4.09 -12.71
N SER A 15 3.74 -4.19 -11.49
CA SER A 15 2.94 -4.75 -10.38
C SER A 15 2.24 -3.68 -9.55
N GLU A 16 2.96 -2.65 -9.12
CA GLU A 16 2.43 -1.75 -8.08
C GLU A 16 1.43 -0.74 -8.61
N SER A 17 1.71 -0.09 -9.74
CA SER A 17 0.74 0.79 -10.39
C SER A 17 -0.52 0.04 -10.81
N GLN A 18 -0.40 -1.20 -11.31
CA GLN A 18 -1.54 -2.05 -11.65
C GLN A 18 -2.33 -2.47 -10.41
N ARG A 19 -1.65 -2.75 -9.29
CA ARG A 19 -2.27 -3.06 -8.00
C ARG A 19 -3.05 -1.85 -7.48
N CYS A 20 -2.46 -0.67 -7.50
CA CYS A 20 -3.12 0.57 -7.11
C CYS A 20 -4.33 0.88 -8.00
N GLU A 21 -4.20 0.79 -9.33
CA GLU A 21 -5.32 0.97 -10.27
C GLU A 21 -6.46 -0.02 -10.01
N TYR A 22 -6.12 -1.30 -9.76
CA TYR A 22 -7.10 -2.32 -9.42
C TYR A 22 -7.80 -2.01 -8.10
N LEU A 23 -7.05 -1.61 -7.06
CA LEU A 23 -7.63 -1.22 -5.77
C LEU A 23 -8.50 0.02 -5.93
N LEU A 24 -8.08 1.04 -6.69
CA LEU A 24 -8.89 2.23 -6.97
C LEU A 24 -10.21 1.89 -7.67
N ALA A 25 -10.23 0.90 -8.57
CA ALA A 25 -11.41 0.49 -9.31
C ALA A 25 -12.35 -0.48 -8.55
N HIS A 26 -11.80 -1.36 -7.72
CA HIS A 26 -12.54 -2.50 -7.14
C HIS A 26 -12.46 -2.61 -5.62
N GLY A 27 -11.58 -1.85 -4.98
CA GLY A 27 -11.35 -1.91 -3.54
C GLY A 27 -12.51 -1.32 -2.74
N ARG A 28 -12.67 -1.83 -1.52
CA ARG A 28 -13.57 -1.27 -0.50
C ARG A 28 -12.78 -0.42 0.48
N ILE A 29 -13.45 0.51 1.15
CA ILE A 29 -12.84 1.39 2.14
C ILE A 29 -13.20 0.89 3.54
N SER A 30 -12.22 0.88 4.42
CA SER A 30 -12.36 0.69 5.86
C SER A 30 -11.54 1.76 6.58
N ASP A 31 -11.86 2.01 7.83
CA ASP A 31 -11.01 2.80 8.70
C ASP A 31 -9.84 1.94 9.22
N GLY A 32 -8.69 2.57 9.38
CA GLY A 32 -7.50 2.02 9.98
C GLY A 32 -6.78 3.04 10.85
N ILE A 33 -5.72 2.59 11.51
CA ILE A 33 -4.90 3.40 12.40
C ILE A 33 -3.43 3.18 12.03
N ILE A 34 -2.66 4.26 11.96
CA ILE A 34 -1.20 4.16 11.84
C ILE A 34 -0.64 3.63 13.16
N ILE A 35 0.15 2.57 13.08
CA ILE A 35 0.86 2.00 14.22
C ILE A 35 2.23 2.67 14.36
N ASP A 36 2.95 2.81 13.24
CA ASP A 36 4.31 3.36 13.23
C ASP A 36 4.65 4.03 11.91
N SER A 37 5.72 4.84 11.90
CA SER A 37 6.25 5.51 10.72
C SER A 37 7.78 5.55 10.80
N GLU A 38 8.46 4.99 9.81
CA GLU A 38 9.92 4.98 9.70
C GLU A 38 10.37 5.82 8.50
N ALA A 39 11.26 6.79 8.74
CA ALA A 39 11.92 7.52 7.68
C ALA A 39 13.16 6.76 7.21
N SER A 40 13.23 6.45 5.92
CA SER A 40 14.42 5.92 5.26
C SER A 40 15.50 7.00 5.11
N GLU A 41 16.76 6.60 5.07
CA GLU A 41 17.91 7.49 4.80
C GLU A 41 17.80 8.21 3.45
N THR A 42 17.01 7.68 2.52
CA THR A 42 16.73 8.24 1.19
C THR A 42 15.63 9.32 1.20
N GLY A 43 14.99 9.57 2.35
CA GLY A 43 13.88 10.50 2.49
C GLY A 43 12.51 9.91 2.12
N ASP A 44 12.44 8.61 1.86
CA ASP A 44 11.18 7.88 1.72
C ASP A 44 10.63 7.54 3.11
N GLU A 45 9.34 7.77 3.36
CA GLU A 45 8.71 7.45 4.64
C GLU A 45 7.85 6.20 4.48
N ILE A 46 8.13 5.18 5.31
CA ILE A 46 7.37 3.93 5.37
C ILE A 46 6.42 4.04 6.54
N VAL A 47 5.14 3.81 6.28
CA VAL A 47 4.11 3.85 7.32
C VAL A 47 3.51 2.47 7.50
N PHE A 48 3.35 2.09 8.77
CA PHE A 48 2.77 0.83 9.21
C PHE A 48 1.38 1.11 9.75
N TYR A 49 0.40 0.35 9.30
CA TYR A 49 -0.99 0.59 9.67
C TYR A 49 -1.75 -0.70 9.88
N THR A 50 -2.77 -0.64 10.72
CA THR A 50 -3.71 -1.73 10.96
C THR A 50 -5.13 -1.33 10.62
N TYR A 51 -5.92 -2.30 10.20
CA TYR A 51 -7.34 -2.16 9.90
C TYR A 51 -8.07 -3.46 10.21
N ASN A 52 -9.32 -3.33 10.65
CA ASN A 52 -10.15 -4.47 11.00
C ASN A 52 -11.18 -4.77 9.91
N ILE A 53 -11.19 -6.00 9.41
CA ILE A 53 -12.22 -6.49 8.50
C ILE A 53 -12.96 -7.64 9.16
N GLN A 54 -14.24 -7.43 9.49
CA GLN A 54 -15.13 -8.47 10.03
C GLN A 54 -14.57 -9.16 11.29
N GLY A 55 -13.91 -8.40 12.17
CA GLY A 55 -13.33 -8.93 13.41
C GLY A 55 -11.93 -9.53 13.24
N VAL A 56 -11.34 -9.45 12.05
CA VAL A 56 -9.95 -9.86 11.80
C VAL A 56 -9.09 -8.62 11.59
N ASP A 57 -8.03 -8.49 12.39
CA ASP A 57 -7.06 -7.41 12.26
C ASP A 57 -6.03 -7.77 11.18
N PHE A 58 -5.83 -6.83 10.27
CA PHE A 58 -4.80 -6.87 9.25
C PHE A 58 -3.77 -5.79 9.53
N GLU A 59 -2.52 -6.09 9.21
CA GLU A 59 -1.40 -5.16 9.32
C GLU A 59 -0.71 -5.10 7.97
N SER A 60 -0.35 -3.89 7.54
CA SER A 60 0.34 -3.66 6.27
C SER A 60 1.24 -2.44 6.37
N SER A 61 2.12 -2.31 5.38
CA SER A 61 3.02 -1.16 5.25
C SER A 61 3.00 -0.62 3.84
N GLU A 62 3.17 0.70 3.72
CA GLU A 62 3.21 1.40 2.43
C GLU A 62 4.28 2.49 2.48
N ILE A 63 4.95 2.70 1.34
CA ILE A 63 5.85 3.83 1.16
C ILE A 63 5.00 5.04 0.76
N LEU A 64 5.09 6.13 1.53
CA LEU A 64 4.37 7.35 1.22
C LEU A 64 4.83 7.93 -0.11
N THR A 65 3.87 8.28 -0.96
CA THR A 65 4.14 9.06 -2.16
C THR A 65 4.49 10.50 -1.78
N LYS A 66 5.17 11.22 -2.67
CA LYS A 66 5.55 12.63 -2.44
C LYS A 66 4.39 13.55 -2.08
N GLU A 67 3.20 13.25 -2.61
CA GLU A 67 1.96 13.97 -2.32
C GLU A 67 1.51 13.77 -0.86
N LYS A 68 1.62 12.53 -0.35
CA LYS A 68 1.27 12.19 1.03
C LYS A 68 2.28 12.75 2.04
N LEU A 69 3.55 12.88 1.64
CA LEU A 69 4.61 13.54 2.43
C LEU A 69 4.36 15.04 2.67
N GLU A 70 3.44 15.69 1.94
CA GLU A 70 3.07 17.09 2.21
C GLU A 70 2.32 17.24 3.53
N ASN A 71 1.70 16.17 4.05
CA ASN A 71 0.97 16.17 5.30
C ASN A 71 1.37 15.00 6.23
N PRO A 72 2.60 15.02 6.77
CA PRO A 72 3.14 13.90 7.56
C PRO A 72 2.35 13.65 8.85
N LEU A 73 1.71 14.69 9.41
CA LEU A 73 0.88 14.55 10.62
C LEU A 73 -0.34 13.63 10.43
N GLN A 74 -0.84 13.52 9.20
CA GLN A 74 -1.93 12.60 8.87
C GLN A 74 -1.51 11.14 8.93
N TYR A 75 -0.21 10.87 8.82
CA TYR A 75 0.37 9.54 8.82
C TYR A 75 1.26 9.27 10.03
N ALA A 76 1.16 10.11 11.08
CA ALA A 76 1.84 9.89 12.34
C ALA A 76 1.20 8.74 13.13
N PRO A 77 1.96 8.06 14.01
CA PRO A 77 1.43 7.01 14.89
C PRO A 77 0.18 7.44 15.67
N GLY A 78 -0.87 6.62 15.64
CA GLY A 78 -2.17 6.91 16.23
C GLY A 78 -3.14 7.71 15.36
N ALA A 79 -2.71 8.21 14.20
CA ALA A 79 -3.60 8.87 13.25
C ALA A 79 -4.60 7.87 12.64
N LYS A 80 -5.84 8.33 12.47
CA LYS A 80 -6.88 7.57 11.77
C LYS A 80 -6.77 7.81 10.28
N VAL A 81 -6.73 6.73 9.51
CA VAL A 81 -6.53 6.78 8.06
C VAL A 81 -7.58 5.91 7.36
N GLY A 82 -7.94 6.31 6.14
CA GLY A 82 -8.76 5.48 5.27
C GLY A 82 -7.89 4.43 4.59
N ILE A 83 -8.28 3.16 4.69
CA ILE A 83 -7.62 2.04 4.03
C ILE A 83 -8.53 1.52 2.93
N ARG A 84 -8.00 1.46 1.70
CA ARG A 84 -8.67 0.79 0.59
C ARG A 84 -8.09 -0.61 0.43
N PHE A 85 -8.93 -1.64 0.48
CA PHE A 85 -8.51 -3.05 0.43
C PHE A 85 -9.29 -3.84 -0.62
N ASP A 86 -8.72 -4.94 -1.10
CA ASP A 86 -9.42 -5.87 -2.00
C ASP A 86 -10.35 -6.79 -1.19
N PRO A 87 -11.68 -6.79 -1.41
CA PRO A 87 -12.61 -7.66 -0.69
C PRO A 87 -12.41 -9.16 -0.98
N LYS A 88 -11.67 -9.54 -2.02
CA LYS A 88 -11.31 -10.93 -2.31
C LYS A 88 -9.95 -11.33 -1.73
N ASN A 89 -9.11 -10.35 -1.42
CA ASN A 89 -7.80 -10.54 -0.82
C ASN A 89 -7.55 -9.42 0.20
N HIS A 90 -8.07 -9.60 1.41
CA HIS A 90 -8.08 -8.54 2.42
C HIS A 90 -6.69 -7.99 2.76
N GLY A 91 -5.61 -8.79 2.62
CA GLY A 91 -4.24 -8.34 2.87
C GLY A 91 -3.67 -7.42 1.77
N ASN A 92 -4.33 -7.30 0.62
CA ASN A 92 -3.97 -6.33 -0.40
C ASN A 92 -4.68 -5.00 -0.09
N SER A 93 -3.93 -4.05 0.47
CA SER A 93 -4.43 -2.74 0.88
C SER A 93 -3.57 -1.58 0.37
N MET A 94 -4.15 -0.39 0.38
CA MET A 94 -3.47 0.87 0.16
C MET A 94 -4.07 1.96 1.06
N LEU A 95 -3.24 2.94 1.43
CA LEU A 95 -3.69 4.17 2.06
C LEU A 95 -4.43 5.04 1.05
N VAL A 96 -5.56 5.60 1.48
CA VAL A 96 -6.35 6.56 0.70
C VAL A 96 -5.72 7.94 0.75
#